data_AF-A0A1I4F2L9-F1
#
_entry.id   AF-A0A1I4F2L9-F1
#
_cell.length_a   1.000
_cell.length_b   1.000
_cell.length_c   1.000
_cell.angle_alpha   90.00
_cell.angle_beta   90.00
_cell.angle_gamma   90.00
#
_symmetry.space_group_name_H-M   'P 1'
#
loop_
_entity.id
_entity.type
_entity.pdbx_description
1 polymer ?
#
loop_
_entity_poly.entity_id
_entity_poly.type
_entity_poly.pdbx_seq_one_letter_code
_entity_poly.pdbx_strand_id
1 'polypeptide(L)'
;MTAATSITVRVPLAIRHRPGRKTVVTPMTDGIAPATTRADPALVKALARAFRYQRMLDEGRYASITELAAVEKLDRGYLGSLLRLTLLAPDIIESVLDGHTTDGASLTALMEPFPIEWARQRDRQWSPSPPPPNLPIAARGARDGRPA
;
A
#
# COMPACT_ATOMS: atom_id res chain seq x y z
N MET A 1 -6.20 34.82 -37.49
CA MET A 1 -5.60 34.77 -36.15
C MET A 1 -6.71 34.40 -35.17
N THR A 2 -6.81 33.13 -34.77
CA THR A 2 -7.92 32.61 -33.97
C THR A 2 -7.53 32.68 -32.49
N ALA A 3 -8.19 33.54 -31.72
CA ALA A 3 -7.89 33.71 -30.30
C ALA A 3 -8.46 32.53 -29.49
N ALA A 4 -7.65 31.91 -28.64
CA ALA A 4 -8.07 30.83 -27.76
C ALA A 4 -9.05 31.36 -26.70
N THR A 5 -10.28 30.85 -26.70
CA THR A 5 -11.28 31.11 -25.67
C THR A 5 -10.98 30.26 -24.45
N SER A 6 -10.54 30.86 -23.34
CA SER A 6 -10.38 30.16 -22.06
C SER A 6 -11.53 30.50 -21.12
N ILE A 7 -11.99 29.50 -20.37
CA ILE A 7 -13.02 29.65 -19.33
C ILE A 7 -12.35 29.42 -17.98
N THR A 8 -12.43 30.42 -17.09
CA THR A 8 -11.88 30.35 -15.73
C THR A 8 -13.01 30.10 -14.74
N VAL A 9 -12.99 28.95 -14.06
CA VAL A 9 -13.95 28.61 -12.99
C VAL A 9 -13.28 28.81 -11.63
N ARG A 10 -13.87 29.65 -10.77
CA ARG A 10 -13.46 29.81 -9.37
C ARG A 10 -14.33 28.94 -8.47
N VAL A 11 -13.77 27.85 -7.96
CA VAL A 11 -14.43 26.98 -7.00
C VAL A 11 -13.89 27.28 -5.60
N PRO A 12 -14.74 27.66 -4.62
CA PRO A 12 -14.29 27.82 -3.24
C PRO A 12 -13.95 26.44 -2.65
N LEU A 13 -12.66 26.21 -2.37
CA LEU A 13 -12.17 24.98 -1.73
C LEU A 13 -11.78 25.26 -0.28
N ALA A 14 -12.42 24.56 0.66
CA ALA A 14 -12.02 24.57 2.07
C ALA A 14 -11.11 23.37 2.37
N ILE A 15 -9.81 23.61 2.54
CA ILE A 15 -8.83 22.54 2.84
C ILE A 15 -8.82 22.31 4.36
N ARG A 16 -9.32 21.15 4.81
CA ARG A 16 -9.22 20.72 6.22
C ARG A 16 -8.09 19.70 6.37
N HIS A 17 -7.07 20.04 7.16
CA HIS A 17 -6.01 19.11 7.53
C HIS A 17 -6.40 18.36 8.81
N ARG A 18 -6.49 17.01 8.75
CA ARG A 18 -6.46 16.14 9.94
C ARG A 18 -5.06 15.53 10.09
N PRO A 19 -4.46 15.52 11.29
CA PRO A 19 -3.23 14.78 11.53
C PRO A 19 -3.51 13.28 11.34
N GLY A 20 -2.77 12.63 10.44
CA GLY A 20 -2.77 11.18 10.23
C GLY A 20 -3.43 10.65 8.96
N ARG A 21 -4.40 11.35 8.34
CA ARG A 21 -5.05 10.89 7.10
C ARG A 21 -5.57 12.07 6.26
N LYS A 22 -5.15 12.16 4.99
CA LYS A 22 -5.67 13.14 4.02
C LYS A 22 -7.04 12.68 3.53
N THR A 23 -8.08 13.48 3.76
CA THR A 23 -9.42 13.28 3.20
C THR A 23 -9.80 14.54 2.41
N VAL A 24 -10.17 14.38 1.14
CA VAL A 24 -10.71 15.48 0.33
C VAL A 24 -12.21 15.58 0.65
N VAL A 25 -12.64 16.73 1.15
CA VAL A 25 -14.07 17.02 1.40
C VAL A 25 -14.52 17.97 0.29
N THR A 26 -15.34 17.46 -0.63
CA THR A 26 -15.94 18.27 -1.70
C THR A 26 -17.19 18.96 -1.15
N PRO A 27 -17.37 20.29 -1.32
CA PRO A 27 -18.48 21.04 -0.73
C PRO A 27 -19.83 20.87 -1.47
N MET A 28 -19.98 19.84 -2.31
CA MET A 28 -21.21 19.64 -3.06
C MET A 28 -21.50 18.15 -3.23
N THR A 29 -22.77 17.80 -2.98
CA THR A 29 -23.41 16.47 -2.95
C THR A 29 -23.55 15.87 -1.54
N ASP A 30 -24.68 16.20 -0.91
CA ASP A 30 -25.31 15.36 0.09
C ASP A 30 -25.43 13.93 -0.47
N GLY A 31 -24.71 12.98 0.14
CA GLY A 31 -24.94 11.55 -0.08
C GLY A 31 -23.82 10.73 -0.71
N ILE A 32 -22.76 11.33 -1.25
CA ILE A 32 -21.57 10.54 -1.63
C ILE A 32 -20.63 10.49 -0.43
N ALA A 33 -20.84 9.50 0.43
CA ALA A 33 -19.85 9.13 1.42
C ALA A 33 -18.49 8.96 0.70
N PRO A 34 -17.38 9.48 1.25
CA PRO A 34 -16.07 9.30 0.62
C PRO A 34 -15.90 7.83 0.32
N ALA A 35 -15.62 7.46 -0.94
CA ALA A 35 -15.44 6.08 -1.33
C ALA A 35 -14.39 5.46 -0.42
N THR A 36 -14.83 4.73 0.60
CA THR A 36 -13.96 3.99 1.47
C THR A 36 -13.51 2.81 0.64
N THR A 37 -12.37 2.95 -0.05
CA THR A 37 -11.69 1.79 -0.62
C THR A 37 -11.60 0.73 0.48
N ARG A 38 -12.26 -0.41 0.28
CA ARG A 38 -12.23 -1.54 1.23
C ARG A 38 -10.82 -2.10 1.35
N ALA A 39 -10.02 -1.98 0.29
CA ALA A 39 -8.64 -2.44 0.26
C ALA A 39 -7.73 -1.66 1.20
N ASP A 40 -6.78 -2.38 1.81
CA ASP A 40 -5.73 -1.80 2.63
C ASP A 40 -4.86 -0.85 1.77
N PRO A 41 -4.87 0.47 2.03
CA PRO A 41 -4.09 1.43 1.25
C PRO A 41 -2.58 1.20 1.30
N ALA A 42 -2.07 0.56 2.36
CA ALA A 42 -0.65 0.21 2.46
C ALA A 42 -0.31 -0.91 1.48
N LEU A 43 -1.17 -1.92 1.39
CA LEU A 43 -1.00 -3.06 0.50
C LEU A 43 -1.12 -2.66 -0.97
N VAL A 44 -2.13 -1.84 -1.31
CA VAL A 44 -2.29 -1.30 -2.68
C VAL A 44 -1.04 -0.50 -3.10
N LYS A 45 -0.49 0.33 -2.21
CA LYS A 45 0.74 1.09 -2.49
C LYS A 45 1.96 0.19 -2.64
N ALA A 46 2.05 -0.89 -1.87
CA ALA A 46 3.14 -1.85 -1.97
C ALA A 46 3.13 -2.55 -3.34
N LEU A 47 1.97 -3.05 -3.77
CA LEU A 47 1.79 -3.63 -5.10
C LEU A 47 2.14 -2.64 -6.22
N ALA A 48 1.61 -1.41 -6.14
CA ALA A 48 1.91 -0.37 -7.12
C ALA A 48 3.42 -0.06 -7.20
N ARG A 49 4.12 -0.03 -6.07
CA ARG A 49 5.58 0.15 -6.02
C ARG A 49 6.31 -1.05 -6.63
N ALA A 50 5.90 -2.27 -6.30
CA ALA A 50 6.48 -3.49 -6.82
C ALA A 50 6.46 -3.52 -8.36
N PHE A 51 5.30 -3.30 -8.96
CA PHE A 51 5.15 -3.25 -10.42
C PHE A 51 5.92 -2.08 -11.05
N ARG A 52 5.90 -0.90 -10.41
CA ARG A 52 6.70 0.24 -10.88
C ARG A 52 8.18 -0.12 -10.93
N TYR A 53 8.70 -0.71 -9.86
CA TYR A 53 10.12 -1.06 -9.73
C TYR A 53 10.54 -2.16 -10.70
N GLN A 54 9.71 -3.20 -10.85
CA GLN A 54 9.91 -4.22 -11.87
C GLN A 54 10.01 -3.57 -13.27
N ARG A 55 9.08 -2.67 -13.61
CA ARG A 55 9.13 -1.98 -14.90
C ARG A 55 10.40 -1.17 -15.11
N MET A 56 10.94 -0.51 -14.07
CA MET A 56 12.19 0.25 -14.20
C MET A 56 13.40 -0.67 -14.44
N LEU A 57 13.38 -1.89 -13.88
CA LEU A 57 14.39 -2.92 -14.12
C LEU A 57 14.26 -3.50 -15.53
N ASP A 58 13.04 -3.81 -15.97
CA ASP A 58 12.76 -4.37 -17.30
C ASP A 58 13.10 -3.37 -18.42
N GLU A 59 12.86 -2.08 -18.19
CA GLU A 59 13.26 -0.99 -19.10
C GLU A 59 14.78 -0.72 -19.09
N GLY A 60 15.55 -1.41 -18.24
CA GLY A 60 17.00 -1.22 -18.13
C GLY A 60 17.41 0.13 -17.55
N ARG A 61 16.49 0.87 -16.89
CA ARG A 61 16.81 2.16 -16.24
C ARG A 61 17.78 2.00 -15.06
N TYR A 62 17.83 0.80 -14.50
CA TYR A 62 18.79 0.40 -13.48
C TYR A 62 19.35 -0.97 -13.86
N ALA A 63 20.65 -1.17 -13.67
CA ALA A 63 21.33 -2.41 -14.03
C ALA A 63 21.09 -3.54 -13.03
N SER A 64 20.71 -3.23 -11.79
CA SER A 64 20.43 -4.24 -10.77
C SER A 64 19.49 -3.78 -9.66
N ILE A 65 18.94 -4.77 -8.93
CA ILE A 65 18.18 -4.56 -7.69
C ILE A 65 18.99 -3.77 -6.66
N THR A 66 20.31 -3.99 -6.57
CA THR A 66 21.19 -3.28 -5.62
C THR A 66 21.26 -1.79 -5.93
N GLU A 67 21.41 -1.45 -7.21
CA GLU A 67 21.47 -0.06 -7.66
C GLU A 67 20.16 0.66 -7.42
N LEU A 68 19.04 0.02 -7.80
CA LEU A 68 17.71 0.56 -7.57
C LEU A 68 17.43 0.78 -6.06
N ALA A 69 17.83 -0.17 -5.22
CA ALA A 69 17.70 -0.06 -3.76
C ALA A 69 18.52 1.12 -3.20
N ALA A 70 19.74 1.34 -3.68
CA ALA A 70 20.57 2.46 -3.26
C ALA A 70 19.95 3.82 -3.64
N VAL A 71 19.40 3.94 -4.86
CA VAL A 71 18.75 5.17 -5.34
C VAL A 71 17.47 5.48 -4.58
N GLU A 72 16.63 4.47 -4.34
CA GLU A 72 15.38 4.61 -3.58
C GLU A 72 15.61 4.64 -2.05
N LYS A 73 16.87 4.51 -1.59
CA LYS A 73 17.26 4.44 -0.16
C LYS A 73 16.50 3.36 0.60
N LEU A 74 16.33 2.20 -0.04
CA LEU A 74 15.68 1.03 0.53
C LEU A 74 16.73 -0.04 0.82
N ASP A 75 16.44 -0.88 1.81
CA ASP A 75 17.20 -2.09 2.01
C ASP A 75 17.00 -3.05 0.81
N ARG A 76 18.07 -3.74 0.41
CA ARG A 76 18.04 -4.66 -0.74
C ARG A 76 17.07 -5.81 -0.51
N GLY A 77 17.00 -6.36 0.70
CA GLY A 77 16.07 -7.43 1.08
C GLY A 77 14.61 -6.96 1.09
N TYR A 78 14.36 -5.74 1.57
CA TYR A 78 13.04 -5.13 1.50
C TYR A 78 12.58 -4.90 0.06
N LEU A 79 13.45 -4.37 -0.81
CA LEU A 79 13.13 -4.18 -2.22
C LEU A 79 12.92 -5.51 -2.96
N GLY A 80 13.70 -6.54 -2.63
CA GLY A 80 13.48 -7.89 -3.14
C GLY A 80 12.14 -8.48 -2.70
N SER A 81 11.74 -8.24 -1.45
CA SER A 81 10.44 -8.68 -0.92
C SER A 81 9.27 -7.94 -1.57
N LEU A 82 9.43 -6.65 -1.86
CA LEU A 82 8.47 -5.88 -2.66
C LEU A 82 8.36 -6.45 -4.08
N LEU A 83 9.48 -6.68 -4.78
CA LEU A 83 9.47 -7.24 -6.13
C LEU A 83 8.85 -8.63 -6.16
N ARG A 84 9.00 -9.45 -5.11
CA ARG A 84 8.34 -10.75 -5.02
C ARG A 84 6.81 -10.63 -5.12
N LEU A 85 6.21 -9.54 -4.67
CA LEU A 85 4.76 -9.32 -4.78
C LEU A 85 4.24 -9.36 -6.22
N THR A 86 5.09 -9.09 -7.22
CA THR A 86 4.66 -9.19 -8.63
C THR A 86 4.51 -10.63 -9.12
N LEU A 87 4.99 -11.61 -8.33
CA LEU A 87 4.85 -13.05 -8.59
C LEU A 87 3.57 -13.64 -7.99
N LEU A 88 2.72 -12.81 -7.38
CA LEU A 88 1.42 -13.25 -6.89
C LEU A 88 0.51 -13.67 -8.04
N ALA A 89 -0.35 -14.65 -7.76
CA ALA A 89 -1.40 -15.04 -8.66
C ALA A 89 -2.34 -13.85 -8.94
N PRO A 90 -2.79 -13.66 -10.19
CA PRO A 90 -3.58 -12.49 -10.57
C PRO A 90 -4.88 -12.37 -9.78
N ASP A 91 -5.54 -13.50 -9.49
CA ASP A 91 -6.75 -13.57 -8.67
C ASP A 91 -6.55 -13.08 -7.23
N ILE A 92 -5.36 -13.29 -6.65
CA ILE A 92 -5.01 -12.77 -5.33
C ILE A 92 -4.80 -11.25 -5.39
N ILE A 93 -4.16 -10.74 -6.45
CA ILE A 93 -3.98 -9.31 -6.66
C ILE A 93 -5.34 -8.62 -6.82
N GLU A 94 -6.23 -9.19 -7.63
CA GLU A 94 -7.61 -8.70 -7.82
C GLU A 94 -8.38 -8.67 -6.50
N SER A 95 -8.36 -9.78 -5.74
CA SER A 95 -8.98 -9.85 -4.41
C SER A 95 -8.48 -8.75 -3.49
N VAL A 96 -7.16 -8.50 -3.47
CA VAL A 96 -6.55 -7.43 -2.68
C VAL A 96 -7.03 -6.04 -3.12
N LEU A 97 -7.11 -5.79 -4.43
CA LEU A 97 -7.55 -4.50 -4.97
C LEU A 97 -9.04 -4.24 -4.71
N ASP A 98 -9.87 -5.29 -4.74
CA ASP A 98 -11.29 -5.24 -4.39
C ASP A 98 -11.53 -5.06 -2.88
N GLY A 99 -10.47 -5.24 -2.07
CA GLY A 99 -10.56 -5.22 -0.62
C GLY A 99 -11.22 -6.47 -0.04
N HIS A 100 -11.23 -7.55 -0.82
CA HIS A 100 -11.51 -8.88 -0.34
C HIS A 100 -10.23 -9.41 0.32
N THR A 101 -10.20 -9.42 1.65
CA THR A 101 -9.10 -10.06 2.38
C THR A 101 -9.18 -11.56 2.15
N THR A 102 -8.38 -12.07 1.21
CA THR A 102 -8.22 -13.52 1.00
C THR A 102 -7.69 -14.12 2.30
N ASP A 103 -8.51 -14.81 3.08
CA ASP A 103 -8.16 -15.56 4.31
C ASP A 103 -6.97 -15.02 5.14
N GLY A 104 -6.97 -13.71 5.43
CA GLY A 104 -5.96 -13.03 6.25
C GLY A 104 -4.85 -12.27 5.51
N ALA A 105 -4.94 -12.17 4.17
CA ALA A 105 -4.05 -11.43 3.26
C ALA A 105 -3.69 -10.02 3.75
N SER A 106 -2.63 -9.93 4.55
CA SER A 106 -2.07 -8.69 5.07
C SER A 106 -0.73 -8.40 4.42
N LEU A 107 -0.36 -7.12 4.34
CA LEU A 107 0.95 -6.72 3.83
C LEU A 107 2.08 -7.46 4.56
N THR A 108 2.03 -7.57 5.89
CA THR A 108 3.06 -8.27 6.66
C THR A 108 3.24 -9.72 6.19
N ALA A 109 2.15 -10.45 6.02
CA ALA A 109 2.25 -11.80 5.54
C ALA A 109 2.72 -11.85 4.08
N LEU A 110 2.28 -10.93 3.19
CA LEU A 110 2.73 -10.79 1.77
C LEU A 110 4.22 -10.49 1.63
N MET A 111 4.81 -9.90 2.66
CA MET A 111 6.24 -9.65 2.74
C MET A 111 7.06 -10.87 3.19
N GLU A 112 6.43 -11.95 3.65
CA GLU A 112 7.11 -13.23 3.93
C GLU A 112 7.33 -14.07 2.66
N PRO A 113 8.37 -14.92 2.60
CA PRO A 113 8.59 -15.83 1.47
C PRO A 113 7.37 -16.67 1.12
N PHE A 114 7.06 -16.77 -0.17
CA PHE A 114 5.94 -17.54 -0.69
C PHE A 114 6.27 -18.34 -1.95
N PRO A 115 5.58 -19.47 -2.18
CA PRO A 115 5.83 -20.32 -3.33
C PRO A 115 5.57 -19.56 -4.63
N ILE A 116 6.38 -19.80 -5.65
CA ILE A 116 6.19 -19.17 -6.97
C ILE A 116 5.02 -19.80 -7.73
N GLU A 117 4.67 -21.04 -7.41
CA GLU A 117 3.58 -21.76 -8.05
C GLU A 117 2.22 -21.26 -7.58
N TRP A 118 1.43 -20.68 -8.49
CA TRP A 118 0.13 -20.08 -8.17
C TRP A 118 -0.85 -21.04 -7.49
N ALA A 119 -0.84 -22.34 -7.85
CA ALA A 119 -1.68 -23.33 -7.17
C ALA A 119 -1.37 -23.38 -5.65
N ARG A 120 -0.09 -23.43 -5.29
CA ARG A 120 0.34 -23.41 -3.88
C ARG A 120 0.09 -22.08 -3.19
N GLN A 121 0.03 -20.97 -3.93
CA GLN A 121 -0.35 -19.67 -3.37
C GLN A 121 -1.83 -19.65 -2.98
N ARG A 122 -2.71 -20.24 -3.79
CA ARG A 122 -4.16 -20.33 -3.50
C ARG A 122 -4.48 -21.23 -2.32
N ASP A 123 -3.75 -22.34 -2.19
CA ASP A 123 -3.91 -23.27 -1.08
C ASP A 123 -3.30 -22.75 0.24
N ARG A 124 -2.54 -21.64 0.19
CA ARG A 124 -1.86 -21.09 1.36
C ARG A 124 -2.81 -20.26 2.21
N GLN A 125 -2.88 -20.60 3.49
CA GLN A 125 -3.51 -19.73 4.48
C GLN A 125 -2.63 -18.49 4.72
N TRP A 126 -3.18 -17.32 4.44
CA TRP A 126 -2.45 -16.07 4.51
C TRP A 126 -2.57 -15.43 5.89
N SER A 127 -1.98 -16.03 6.93
CA SER A 127 -2.01 -15.42 8.27
C SER A 127 -0.74 -14.61 8.56
N PRO A 128 -0.83 -13.42 9.19
CA PRO A 128 0.35 -12.77 9.75
C PRO A 128 0.97 -13.71 10.79
N SER A 129 2.29 -13.92 10.70
CA SER A 129 3.00 -14.72 11.71
C SER A 129 2.65 -14.19 13.10
N PRO A 130 2.27 -15.06 14.06
CA PRO A 130 2.09 -14.61 15.43
C PRO A 130 3.40 -13.98 15.92
N PRO A 131 3.34 -12.93 16.76
CA PRO A 131 4.54 -12.36 17.37
C PRO A 131 5.31 -13.49 18.08
N PRO A 132 6.66 -13.46 18.08
CA PRO A 132 7.45 -14.48 18.74
C PRO A 132 7.02 -14.61 20.20
N PRO A 133 7.04 -15.83 20.79
CA PRO A 133 6.43 -16.13 22.09
C PRO A 133 7.02 -15.33 23.28
N ASN A 134 8.09 -14.56 23.08
CA ASN A 134 8.85 -13.89 24.14
C ASN A 134 8.94 -12.36 24.00
N LEU A 135 7.88 -11.69 23.51
CA LEU A 135 7.78 -10.23 23.70
C LEU A 135 7.18 -9.95 25.10
N PRO A 136 7.92 -9.31 26.02
CA PRO A 136 7.36 -8.95 27.31
C PRO A 136 6.16 -8.01 27.15
N ILE A 137 5.08 -8.31 27.86
CA ILE A 137 3.76 -7.64 27.86
C ILE A 137 3.83 -6.13 28.23
N ALA A 138 5.01 -5.61 28.59
CA ALA A 138 5.22 -4.31 29.20
C ALA A 138 5.03 -3.06 28.29
N ALA A 139 4.64 -3.20 27.02
CA ALA A 139 4.42 -2.05 26.12
C ALA A 139 2.95 -1.64 25.94
N ARG A 140 2.01 -2.22 26.71
CA ARG A 140 0.62 -1.74 26.82
C ARG A 140 0.42 -1.01 28.15
N GLY A 141 0.58 0.30 28.14
CA GLY A 141 0.08 1.16 29.21
C GLY A 141 1.09 2.19 29.70
N ALA A 142 1.26 3.28 28.98
CA ALA A 142 1.87 4.49 29.52
C ALA A 142 1.53 5.73 28.68
N ARG A 143 0.25 6.03 28.43
CA ARG A 143 -0.24 7.37 28.05
C ARG A 143 -1.71 7.57 28.44
N ASP A 144 -1.96 7.68 29.74
CA ASP A 144 -2.96 8.57 30.33
C ASP A 144 -2.17 9.31 31.44
N GLY A 145 -1.99 10.63 31.39
CA GLY A 145 -3.00 11.61 31.82
C GLY A 145 -2.49 12.26 33.12
N ARG A 146 -2.22 13.58 33.09
CA ARG A 146 -1.74 14.49 34.18
C ARG A 146 -2.62 14.45 35.47
N PRO A 147 -2.45 15.31 36.53
CA PRO A 147 -1.41 16.29 36.93
C PRO A 147 -0.99 16.25 38.43
N ALA A 148 0.11 16.94 38.79
CA ALA A 148 0.21 17.93 39.88
C ALA A 148 1.55 18.66 39.74
#